data_AF-E6PHM2-F1
#
_entry.id   AF-E6PHM2-F1
#
_cell.length_a   1.000
_cell.length_b   1.000
_cell.length_c   1.000
_cell.angle_alpha   90.00
_cell.angle_beta   90.00
_cell.angle_gamma   90.00
#
_symmetry.space_group_name_H-M   'P 1'
#
loop_
_entity.id
_entity.type
_entity.pdbx_description
1 polymer ?
#
loop_
_entity_poly.entity_id
_entity_poly.type
_entity_poly.pdbx_seq_one_letter_code
_entity_poly.pdbx_strand_id
1 'polypeptide(L)'
;MTSVPSDLRRSERTLALARCVDREYAASVPIAIAEIGPALFFLSDFVRNVEVPCEIDFLAVGGDAAARRFTTDLSRPIDGRDVLIVCDRIDDLGRMRFLLGALRERGPRSLALVSSDPLSRAAVAALGEIAIIGEVTP
;
A
#
# COMPACT_ATOMS: atom_id res chain seq x y z
N MET A 1 -15.46 -12.72 11.04
CA MET A 1 -14.43 -12.23 11.98
C MET A 1 -13.07 -12.60 11.41
N THR A 2 -12.35 -11.65 10.84
CA THR A 2 -10.97 -11.89 10.42
C THR A 2 -10.10 -11.77 11.66
N SER A 3 -9.60 -12.90 12.18
CA SER A 3 -8.63 -12.91 13.27
C SER A 3 -7.35 -12.24 12.79
N VAL A 4 -6.82 -11.28 13.55
CA VAL A 4 -5.50 -10.70 13.30
C VAL A 4 -4.47 -11.81 13.52
N PRO A 5 -3.76 -12.27 12.48
CA PRO A 5 -2.76 -13.31 12.66
C PRO A 5 -1.54 -12.73 13.38
N SER A 6 -1.11 -13.38 14.46
CA SER A 6 0.05 -12.98 15.27
C SER A 6 1.30 -13.82 14.92
N ASP A 7 1.52 -14.13 13.65
CA ASP A 7 2.59 -15.03 13.22
C ASP A 7 3.92 -14.30 12.98
N LEU A 8 5.00 -14.84 13.53
CA LEU A 8 6.37 -14.29 13.48
C LEU A 8 6.84 -13.97 12.04
N ARG A 9 6.38 -14.73 11.05
CA ARG A 9 6.71 -14.51 9.63
C ARG A 9 6.25 -13.15 9.12
N ARG A 10 5.09 -12.65 9.57
CA ARG A 10 4.63 -11.31 9.21
C ARG A 10 5.54 -10.25 9.80
N SER A 11 5.99 -10.40 11.04
CA SER A 11 6.90 -9.44 11.68
C SER A 11 8.25 -9.33 10.96
N GLU A 12 8.86 -10.44 10.55
CA GLU A 12 10.11 -10.41 9.78
C GLU A 12 9.94 -9.69 8.43
N ARG A 13 8.81 -9.93 7.77
CA ARG A 13 8.47 -9.27 6.50
C ARG A 13 8.20 -7.78 6.69
N THR A 14 7.46 -7.39 7.72
CA THR A 14 7.25 -5.98 8.09
C THR A 14 8.59 -5.24 8.23
N LEU A 15 9.54 -5.83 8.96
CA LEU A 15 10.88 -5.25 9.14
C LEU A 15 11.69 -5.16 7.83
N ALA A 16 11.57 -6.16 6.95
CA ALA A 16 12.22 -6.12 5.65
C ALA A 16 11.64 -5.01 4.75
N LEU A 17 10.32 -4.87 4.72
CA LEU A 17 9.62 -3.83 3.95
C LEU A 17 9.96 -2.43 4.48
N ALA A 18 9.99 -2.24 5.79
CA ALA A 18 10.33 -0.96 6.41
C ALA A 18 11.74 -0.51 5.99
N ARG A 19 12.72 -1.41 6.07
CA ARG A 19 14.10 -1.13 5.60
C ARG A 19 14.19 -0.78 4.12
N CYS A 20 13.35 -1.38 3.27
CA CYS A 20 13.30 -1.00 1.86
C CYS A 20 12.77 0.43 1.70
N VAL A 21 11.70 0.79 2.41
CA VAL A 21 11.15 2.15 2.40
C VAL A 21 12.16 3.15 2.95
N ASP A 22 12.83 2.85 4.06
CA ASP A 22 13.83 3.75 4.64
C ASP A 22 14.96 4.06 3.66
N ARG A 23 15.40 3.05 2.89
CA ARG A 23 16.43 3.23 1.86
C ARG A 23 15.91 4.01 0.66
N GLU A 24 14.74 3.67 0.15
CA GLU A 24 14.20 4.25 -1.09
C GLU A 24 13.69 5.69 -0.90
N TYR A 25 13.23 6.03 0.30
CA TYR A 25 12.63 7.32 0.61
C TYR A 25 13.43 8.14 1.64
N ALA A 26 14.72 7.84 1.83
CA ALA A 26 15.61 8.49 2.81
C ALA A 26 15.63 10.03 2.74
N ALA A 27 15.40 10.60 1.55
CA ALA A 27 15.41 12.04 1.30
C ALA A 27 14.00 12.64 1.08
N SER A 28 12.95 11.95 1.51
CA SER A 28 11.55 12.31 1.27
C SER A 28 10.68 12.11 2.51
N VAL A 29 9.44 12.60 2.43
CA VAL A 29 8.38 12.38 3.43
C VAL A 29 7.19 11.74 2.72
N PRO A 30 7.20 10.42 2.52
CA PRO A 30 6.11 9.73 1.84
C PRO A 30 4.82 9.75 2.65
N ILE A 31 3.70 9.57 1.96
CA ILE A 31 2.39 9.36 2.56
C ILE A 31 2.01 7.88 2.45
N ALA A 32 1.86 7.23 3.59
CA ALA A 32 1.38 5.86 3.71
C ALA A 32 -0.16 5.86 3.77
N ILE A 33 -0.78 5.24 2.77
CA ILE A 33 -2.22 5.24 2.59
C ILE A 33 -2.71 3.80 2.71
N ALA A 34 -3.64 3.55 3.63
CA ALA A 34 -4.31 2.26 3.75
C ALA A 34 -5.81 2.38 3.49
N GLU A 35 -6.38 1.33 2.93
CA GLU A 35 -7.82 1.21 2.88
C GLU A 35 -8.38 0.95 4.29
N ILE A 36 -9.45 1.66 4.67
CA ILE A 36 -10.10 1.54 5.98
C ILE A 36 -10.60 0.10 6.17
N GLY A 37 -10.03 -0.59 7.15
CA GLY A 37 -10.34 -1.99 7.43
C GLY A 37 -9.15 -2.74 8.05
N PRO A 38 -8.98 -4.05 7.76
CA PRO A 38 -7.90 -4.86 8.32
C PRO A 38 -6.49 -4.33 8.02
N ALA A 39 -6.31 -3.63 6.89
CA ALA A 39 -5.02 -3.05 6.51
C ALA A 39 -4.46 -2.04 7.52
N LEU A 40 -5.32 -1.45 8.37
CA LEU A 40 -4.90 -0.52 9.42
C LEU A 40 -3.99 -1.15 10.48
N PHE A 41 -4.16 -2.45 10.77
CA PHE A 41 -3.31 -3.15 11.73
C PHE A 41 -1.91 -3.36 11.17
N PHE A 42 -1.82 -3.83 9.92
CA PHE A 42 -0.55 -3.97 9.22
C PHE A 42 0.13 -2.61 9.03
N LEU A 43 -0.60 -1.59 8.61
CA LEU A 43 -0.09 -0.23 8.52
C LEU A 43 0.49 0.23 9.84
N SER A 44 -0.23 0.06 10.96
CA SER A 44 0.27 0.46 12.28
C SER A 44 1.53 -0.28 12.69
N ASP A 45 1.66 -1.57 12.37
CA ASP A 45 2.88 -2.33 12.67
C ASP A 45 4.03 -1.87 11.76
N PHE A 46 3.75 -1.71 10.47
CA PHE A 46 4.70 -1.25 9.46
C PHE A 46 5.29 0.12 9.79
N VAL A 47 4.47 1.15 9.99
CA VAL A 47 4.97 2.52 10.22
C VAL A 47 5.74 2.68 11.53
N ARG A 48 5.53 1.81 12.53
CA ARG A 48 6.34 1.81 13.77
C ARG A 48 7.77 1.36 13.55
N ASN A 49 8.02 0.62 12.47
CA ASN A 49 9.34 0.12 12.11
C ASN A 49 10.02 0.97 11.02
N VAL A 50 9.31 1.92 10.41
CA VAL A 50 9.85 2.86 9.43
C VAL A 50 10.51 4.02 10.16
N GLU A 51 11.76 4.31 9.81
CA GLU A 51 12.56 5.37 10.41
C GLU A 51 12.39 6.71 9.67
N VAL A 52 12.15 6.67 8.36
CA VAL A 52 11.89 7.90 7.59
C VAL A 52 10.56 8.55 8.01
N PRO A 53 10.48 9.90 8.10
CA PRO A 53 9.23 10.56 8.42
C PRO A 53 8.13 10.20 7.42
N CYS A 54 7.03 9.64 7.92
CA CYS A 54 5.87 9.26 7.09
C CYS A 54 4.61 9.99 7.54
N GLU A 55 3.85 10.49 6.56
CA GLU A 55 2.46 10.88 6.78
C GLU A 55 1.55 9.66 6.63
N ILE A 56 0.37 9.70 7.24
CA ILE A 56 -0.62 8.63 7.15
C ILE A 56 -1.95 9.22 6.69
N ASP A 57 -2.60 8.55 5.75
CA ASP A 57 -3.98 8.86 5.34
C ASP A 57 -4.75 7.57 5.06
N PHE A 58 -6.07 7.69 4.95
CA PHE A 58 -6.96 6.56 4.77
C PHE A 58 -7.99 6.84 3.69
N LEU A 59 -8.40 5.79 3.01
CA LEU A 59 -9.48 5.85 2.02
C LEU A 59 -10.35 4.60 2.12
N ALA A 60 -11.49 4.60 1.45
CA ALA A 60 -12.30 3.40 1.32
C ALA A 60 -12.89 3.35 -0.09
N VAL A 61 -12.87 2.16 -0.69
CA VAL A 61 -13.55 1.90 -1.96
C VAL A 61 -14.82 1.09 -1.66
N GLY A 62 -15.94 1.45 -2.25
CA GLY A 62 -17.18 0.67 -2.18
C GLY A 62 -17.59 0.18 -3.56
N GLY A 63 -18.66 -0.60 -3.61
CA GLY A 63 -19.22 -1.13 -4.84
C GLY A 63 -18.60 -2.47 -5.27
N ASP A 64 -19.27 -3.10 -6.23
CA ASP A 64 -18.82 -4.33 -6.88
C ASP A 64 -17.84 -4.02 -8.03
N ALA A 65 -17.46 -5.04 -8.80
CA ALA A 65 -16.51 -4.88 -9.89
C ALA A 65 -16.94 -3.87 -10.97
N ALA A 66 -18.24 -3.64 -11.15
CA ALA A 66 -18.78 -2.74 -12.18
C ALA A 66 -19.00 -1.30 -11.66
N ALA A 67 -19.17 -1.12 -10.36
CA ALA A 67 -19.53 0.16 -9.76
C ALA A 67 -18.55 0.61 -8.65
N ARG A 68 -17.26 0.24 -8.76
CA ARG A 68 -16.21 0.65 -7.81
C ARG A 68 -16.13 2.18 -7.74
N ARG A 69 -16.15 2.71 -6.52
CA ARG A 69 -16.02 4.16 -6.24
C ARG A 69 -15.41 4.40 -4.87
N PHE A 70 -14.78 5.55 -4.68
CA PHE A 70 -14.39 5.98 -3.34
C PHE A 70 -15.63 6.27 -2.50
N THR A 71 -15.77 5.59 -1.36
CA THR A 71 -16.76 5.92 -0.32
C THR A 71 -16.17 6.86 0.71
N THR A 72 -14.85 6.80 0.89
CA THR A 72 -14.06 7.76 1.65
C THR A 72 -12.86 8.12 0.80
N ASP A 73 -12.67 9.41 0.55
CA ASP A 73 -11.53 9.92 -0.21
C ASP A 73 -10.40 10.36 0.73
N LEU A 74 -9.23 10.62 0.14
CA LEU A 74 -8.06 11.15 0.83
C LEU A 74 -8.37 12.50 1.48
N SER A 75 -7.84 12.69 2.68
CA SER A 75 -7.94 13.95 3.40
C SER A 75 -6.96 15.00 2.87
N ARG A 76 -5.90 14.57 2.17
CA ARG A 76 -4.84 15.44 1.62
C ARG A 76 -4.60 15.18 0.14
N PRO A 77 -4.20 16.22 -0.63
CA PRO A 77 -3.75 16.03 -2.00
C PRO A 77 -2.43 15.25 -2.03
N ILE A 78 -2.27 14.42 -3.06
CA ILE A 78 -1.07 13.59 -3.27
C ILE A 78 -0.24 14.01 -4.48
N ASP A 79 -0.61 15.10 -5.16
CA ASP A 79 0.14 15.63 -6.30
C ASP A 79 1.59 15.95 -5.91
N GLY A 80 2.56 15.46 -6.69
CA GLY A 80 3.99 15.62 -6.42
C GLY A 80 4.52 14.88 -5.18
N ARG A 81 3.70 14.06 -4.50
CA ARG A 81 4.08 13.31 -3.30
C ARG A 81 4.53 11.89 -3.63
N ASP A 82 5.36 11.32 -2.77
CA ASP A 82 5.63 9.89 -2.77
C ASP A 82 4.53 9.17 -2.01
N VAL A 83 3.85 8.23 -2.66
CA VAL A 83 2.69 7.54 -2.11
C VAL A 83 2.99 6.06 -1.93
N LEU A 84 2.76 5.56 -0.72
CA LEU A 84 2.86 4.15 -0.36
C LEU A 84 1.47 3.61 -0.09
N ILE A 85 0.97 2.73 -0.96
CA ILE A 85 -0.29 2.01 -0.73
C ILE A 85 0.00 0.79 0.12
N VAL A 86 -0.48 0.82 1.36
CA VAL A 86 -0.23 -0.23 2.35
C VAL A 86 -1.43 -1.14 2.43
N CYS A 87 -1.22 -2.42 2.13
CA CYS A 87 -2.26 -3.44 2.12
C CYS A 87 -1.85 -4.63 2.96
N ASP A 88 -2.78 -5.12 3.77
CA ASP A 88 -2.59 -6.38 4.48
C ASP A 88 -2.63 -7.56 3.49
N ARG A 89 -3.66 -7.64 2.65
CA ARG A 89 -3.84 -8.76 1.72
C ARG A 89 -4.56 -8.30 0.47
N ILE A 90 -4.21 -8.91 -0.66
CA ILE A 90 -4.79 -8.59 -1.98
C ILE A 90 -5.59 -9.78 -2.48
N ASP A 91 -6.89 -9.77 -2.22
CA ASP A 91 -7.83 -10.81 -2.68
C ASP A 91 -8.45 -10.48 -4.03
N ASP A 92 -8.64 -9.18 -4.30
CA ASP A 92 -9.28 -8.67 -5.51
C ASP A 92 -8.31 -7.75 -6.25
N LEU A 93 -7.62 -8.31 -7.24
CA LEU A 93 -6.70 -7.56 -8.11
C LEU A 93 -7.43 -6.47 -8.92
N GLY A 94 -8.71 -6.66 -9.26
CA GLY A 94 -9.49 -5.64 -9.97
C GLY A 94 -9.71 -4.41 -9.09
N ARG A 95 -9.96 -4.61 -7.80
CA ARG A 95 -10.08 -3.52 -6.83
C ARG A 95 -8.75 -2.80 -6.64
N MET A 96 -7.66 -3.55 -6.50
CA MET A 96 -6.33 -2.97 -6.35
C MET A 96 -5.95 -2.14 -7.59
N ARG A 97 -6.22 -2.65 -8.79
CA ARG A 97 -5.99 -1.91 -10.05
C ARG A 97 -6.82 -0.64 -10.15
N PHE A 98 -8.09 -0.70 -9.77
CA PHE A 98 -8.96 0.47 -9.72
C PHE A 98 -8.37 1.54 -8.79
N LEU A 99 -8.00 1.15 -7.57
CA LEU A 99 -7.41 2.04 -6.58
C LEU A 99 -6.14 2.69 -7.11
N LEU A 100 -5.19 1.88 -7.57
CA LEU A 100 -3.89 2.35 -8.03
C LEU A 100 -4.00 3.24 -9.27
N GLY A 101 -4.86 2.87 -10.23
CA GLY A 101 -5.12 3.69 -11.41
C GLY A 101 -5.68 5.06 -11.04
N ALA A 102 -6.72 5.08 -10.19
CA ALA A 102 -7.36 6.32 -9.76
C ALA A 102 -6.44 7.22 -8.93
N LEU A 103 -5.48 6.66 -8.18
CA LEU A 103 -4.48 7.46 -7.45
C LEU A 103 -3.36 7.96 -8.37
N ARG A 104 -2.97 7.18 -9.38
CA ARG A 104 -1.97 7.61 -10.38
C ARG A 104 -2.44 8.82 -11.18
N GLU A 105 -3.73 8.90 -11.48
CA GLU A 105 -4.35 10.06 -12.16
C GLU A 105 -4.26 11.35 -11.34
N ARG A 106 -3.98 11.27 -10.03
CA ARG A 106 -3.84 12.44 -9.14
C ARG A 106 -2.43 13.04 -9.12
N GLY A 107 -1.54 12.59 -10.00
CA GLY A 107 -0.19 13.14 -10.18
C GLY A 107 0.82 12.90 -9.05
N PRO A 108 0.82 11.76 -8.32
CA PRO A 108 1.88 11.53 -7.34
C PRO A 108 3.25 11.47 -8.02
N ARG A 109 4.29 11.95 -7.33
CA ARG A 109 5.68 11.85 -7.80
C ARG A 109 6.12 10.39 -7.92
N SER A 110 5.68 9.55 -6.99
CA SER A 110 5.84 8.10 -7.06
C SER A 110 4.65 7.41 -6.42
N LEU A 111 4.33 6.20 -6.90
CA LEU A 111 3.28 5.36 -6.35
C LEU A 111 3.82 3.93 -6.22
N ALA A 112 3.92 3.45 -5.00
CA ALA A 112 4.40 2.11 -4.69
C ALA A 112 3.41 1.33 -3.83
N LEU A 113 3.38 0.02 -4.00
CA LEU A 113 2.57 -0.91 -3.24
C LEU A 113 3.44 -1.61 -2.17
N VAL A 114 2.95 -1.61 -0.93
CA VAL A 114 3.51 -2.34 0.21
C VAL A 114 2.48 -3.38 0.63
N SER A 115 2.81 -4.66 0.46
CA SER A 115 1.92 -5.78 0.78
C SER A 115 2.49 -6.61 1.93
N SER A 116 1.67 -6.87 2.95
CA SER A 116 2.08 -7.70 4.10
C SER A 116 2.42 -9.13 3.67
N ASP A 117 1.73 -9.65 2.65
CA ASP A 117 2.01 -10.96 2.07
C ASP A 117 2.83 -10.86 0.75
N PRO A 118 3.68 -11.85 0.43
CA PRO A 118 4.34 -11.97 -0.88
C PRO A 118 3.35 -12.08 -2.04
N LEU A 119 3.65 -11.39 -3.13
CA LEU A 119 2.82 -11.43 -4.32
C LEU A 119 3.31 -12.47 -5.32
N SER A 120 2.38 -13.24 -5.87
CA SER A 120 2.72 -14.18 -6.95
C SER A 120 3.16 -13.42 -8.20
N ARG A 121 3.99 -14.03 -9.05
CA ARG A 121 4.41 -13.45 -10.34
C ARG A 121 3.21 -13.03 -11.22
N ALA A 122 2.13 -13.81 -11.19
CA ALA A 122 0.91 -13.50 -11.91
C ALA A 122 0.22 -12.25 -11.37
N ALA A 123 0.18 -12.07 -10.03
CA ALA A 123 -0.36 -10.87 -9.41
C ALA A 123 0.49 -9.64 -9.75
N VAL A 124 1.82 -9.74 -9.66
CA VAL A 124 2.75 -8.67 -10.05
C VAL A 124 2.51 -8.25 -11.52
N ALA A 125 2.45 -9.22 -12.43
CA ALA A 125 2.17 -8.95 -13.85
C ALA A 125 0.79 -8.30 -14.07
N ALA A 126 -0.22 -8.69 -13.29
CA ALA A 126 -1.57 -8.14 -13.41
C ALA A 126 -1.69 -6.69 -12.88
N LEU A 127 -0.82 -6.28 -11.95
CA LEU A 127 -0.79 -4.92 -11.39
C LEU A 127 -0.08 -3.91 -12.32
N GLY A 128 0.71 -4.40 -13.28
CA GLY A 128 1.36 -3.57 -14.30
C GLY A 128 2.58 -2.80 -13.79
N GLU A 129 2.82 -1.61 -14.34
CA GLU A 129 3.99 -0.76 -14.05
C GLU A 129 3.84 0.02 -12.74
N ILE A 130 3.75 -0.72 -11.63
CA ILE A 130 3.69 -0.16 -10.27
C ILE A 130 4.85 -0.73 -9.49
N ALA A 131 5.58 0.14 -8.78
CA ALA A 131 6.65 -0.29 -7.89
C ALA A 131 6.05 -1.12 -6.75
N ILE A 132 6.63 -2.29 -6.47
CA ILE A 132 6.21 -3.14 -5.36
C ILE A 132 7.39 -3.27 -4.41
N ILE A 133 7.23 -2.73 -3.21
CA ILE A 133 8.30 -2.71 -2.21
C ILE A 133 8.59 -4.13 -1.75
N GLY A 134 9.88 -4.49 -1.73
CA GLY A 134 10.33 -5.81 -1.27
C GLY A 134 10.16 -6.95 -2.26
N GLU A 135 9.63 -6.69 -3.46
CA GLU A 135 9.60 -7.65 -4.55
C GLU A 135 10.62 -7.24 -5.63
N VAL A 136 11.38 -8.20 -6.15
CA VAL A 136 12.26 -7.94 -7.30
C VAL A 136 11.36 -7.80 -8.53
N THR A 137 11.20 -6.57 -9.01
CA THR A 137 10.57 -6.33 -10.30
C THR A 137 11.48 -6.96 -11.37
N PRO A 138 10.94 -7.78 -12.30
CA PRO A 138 11.76 -8.50 -13.28
C PRO A 138 12.56 -7.58 -14.21
#